data_AF-A0A4Q5YPT0-F1
#
_entry.id   AF-A0A4Q5YPT0-F1
#
_cell.length_a   1.000
_cell.length_b   1.000
_cell.length_c   1.000
_cell.angle_alpha   90.00
_cell.angle_beta   90.00
_cell.angle_gamma   90.00
#
_symmetry.space_group_name_H-M   'P 1'
#
loop_
_entity.id
_entity.type
_entity.pdbx_description
1 polymer ?
#
loop_
_entity_poly.entity_id
_entity_poly.type
_entity_poly.pdbx_seq_one_letter_code
_entity_poly.pdbx_strand_id
1 'polypeptide(L)'
;MKLKQSFCFTLLLVTCIQVSAADTTIVKSPDGAIAFKLYQQNAQLFFTVTHNGRAVINVSPLDMSVDGKSLTQKAVLGNPERATSKESYPVMGVHATATNHYNSAVMAIAANAMKGQLAIRVFNDGASFRFLVPNTTGAVVPTESTVFNLPANSDVWYHDMNMHYESVHQKKKIEELQQGEWMAPPATFKTPQG
;
A
#
# COMPACT_ATOMS: atom_id res chain seq x y z
N MET A 1 -31.59 -24.58 66.00
CA MET A 1 -30.53 -24.73 64.97
C MET A 1 -30.95 -23.92 63.74
N LYS A 2 -30.36 -22.74 63.49
CA LYS A 2 -30.68 -21.88 62.33
C LYS A 2 -29.38 -21.63 61.53
N LEU A 3 -29.31 -22.17 60.32
CA LEU A 3 -28.17 -22.05 59.41
C LEU A 3 -28.26 -20.71 58.66
N LYS A 4 -27.20 -19.90 58.71
CA LYS A 4 -27.06 -18.68 57.89
C LYS A 4 -26.47 -19.07 56.54
N GLN A 5 -27.19 -18.86 55.45
CA GLN A 5 -26.64 -18.99 54.09
C GLN A 5 -25.95 -17.69 53.69
N SER A 6 -24.67 -17.78 53.36
CA SER A 6 -23.87 -16.67 52.85
C SER A 6 -23.78 -16.78 51.33
N PHE A 7 -24.36 -15.83 50.61
CA PHE A 7 -24.34 -15.79 49.14
C PHE A 7 -23.11 -14.98 48.69
N CYS A 8 -22.16 -15.65 48.04
CA CYS A 8 -20.94 -15.02 47.53
C CYS A 8 -21.19 -14.56 46.08
N PHE A 9 -21.29 -13.25 45.87
CA PHE A 9 -21.53 -12.66 44.55
C PHE A 9 -20.19 -12.40 43.85
N THR A 10 -19.80 -13.29 42.93
CA THR A 10 -18.58 -13.10 42.13
C THR A 10 -18.87 -12.17 40.96
N LEU A 11 -18.33 -10.94 41.02
CA LEU A 11 -18.44 -9.93 39.99
C LEU A 11 -17.50 -10.26 38.81
N LEU A 12 -18.07 -10.69 37.68
CA LEU A 12 -17.33 -10.97 36.45
C LEU A 12 -16.90 -9.64 35.79
N LEU A 13 -15.62 -9.30 35.88
CA LEU A 13 -15.05 -8.11 35.26
C LEU A 13 -14.99 -8.30 33.73
N VAL A 14 -15.95 -7.75 33.00
CA VAL A 14 -15.90 -7.68 31.53
C VAL A 14 -14.93 -6.57 31.15
N THR A 15 -13.69 -6.92 30.84
CA THR A 15 -12.72 -6.00 30.26
C THR A 15 -13.13 -5.70 28.82
N CYS A 16 -13.69 -4.51 28.61
CA CYS A 16 -13.96 -3.98 27.29
C CYS A 16 -12.62 -3.71 26.60
N ILE A 17 -12.18 -4.62 25.73
CA ILE A 17 -11.03 -4.40 24.86
C ILE A 17 -11.41 -3.24 23.93
N GLN A 18 -10.82 -2.07 24.17
CA GLN A 18 -10.96 -0.90 23.31
C GLN A 18 -10.27 -1.24 21.99
N VAL A 19 -11.03 -1.74 21.02
CA VAL A 19 -10.58 -1.86 19.63
C VAL A 19 -10.57 -0.45 19.06
N SER A 20 -9.40 0.18 19.04
CA SER A 20 -9.19 1.39 18.24
C SER A 20 -9.44 1.02 16.78
N ALA A 21 -10.43 1.66 16.16
CA ALA A 21 -10.67 1.51 14.73
C ALA A 21 -9.42 2.00 14.00
N ALA A 22 -8.74 1.09 13.29
CA ALA A 22 -7.61 1.46 12.45
C ALA A 22 -8.10 2.41 11.35
N ASP A 23 -7.50 3.59 11.25
CA ASP A 23 -7.76 4.52 10.15
C ASP A 23 -7.55 3.80 8.82
N THR A 24 -8.66 3.54 8.13
CA THR A 24 -8.68 2.74 6.90
C THR A 24 -9.19 3.60 5.77
N THR A 25 -8.37 3.77 4.75
CA THR A 25 -8.73 4.47 3.52
C THR A 25 -8.83 3.47 2.37
N ILE A 26 -10.01 3.34 1.77
CA ILE A 26 -10.22 2.56 0.55
C ILE A 26 -10.44 3.51 -0.62
N VAL A 27 -9.76 3.24 -1.73
CA VAL A 27 -9.96 3.90 -3.03
C VAL A 27 -10.25 2.81 -4.06
N LYS A 28 -11.38 2.92 -4.77
CA LYS A 28 -11.78 1.97 -5.81
C LYS A 28 -11.60 2.60 -7.19
N SER A 29 -11.33 1.79 -8.20
CA SER A 29 -11.35 2.22 -9.61
C SER A 29 -12.72 2.77 -10.01
N PRO A 30 -12.82 3.56 -11.10
CA PRO A 30 -14.10 4.01 -11.64
C PRO A 30 -15.12 2.90 -11.90
N ASP A 31 -14.69 1.73 -12.37
CA ASP A 31 -15.55 0.55 -12.57
C ASP A 31 -15.74 -0.32 -11.30
N GLY A 32 -15.02 -0.01 -10.23
CA GLY A 32 -15.06 -0.72 -8.96
C GLY A 32 -14.31 -2.06 -8.94
N ALA A 33 -13.68 -2.49 -10.04
CA ALA A 33 -12.97 -3.75 -10.12
C ALA A 33 -11.68 -3.76 -9.29
N ILE A 34 -10.92 -2.65 -9.27
CA ILE A 34 -9.68 -2.54 -8.50
C ILE A 34 -9.96 -1.76 -7.21
N ALA A 35 -9.38 -2.22 -6.09
CA ALA A 35 -9.40 -1.48 -4.83
C ALA A 35 -8.01 -1.42 -4.20
N PHE A 36 -7.58 -0.21 -3.86
CA PHE A 36 -6.43 0.06 -3.00
C PHE A 36 -6.93 0.33 -1.59
N LYS A 37 -6.44 -0.43 -0.60
CA LYS A 37 -6.76 -0.23 0.81
C LYS A 37 -5.48 0.14 1.55
N LEU A 38 -5.47 1.32 2.16
CA LEU A 38 -4.45 1.82 3.08
C LEU A 38 -4.96 1.68 4.51
N TYR A 39 -4.11 1.23 5.44
CA TYR A 39 -4.43 1.22 6.86
C TYR A 39 -3.17 1.23 7.72
N GLN A 40 -3.31 1.54 9.00
CA GLN A 40 -2.24 1.47 9.97
C GLN A 40 -2.39 0.25 10.88
N GLN A 41 -1.29 -0.46 11.11
CA GLN A 41 -1.21 -1.55 12.09
C GLN A 41 0.12 -1.47 12.82
N ASN A 42 0.11 -1.61 14.15
CA ASN A 42 1.32 -1.54 14.99
C ASN A 42 2.18 -0.28 14.70
N ALA A 43 1.52 0.85 14.48
CA ALA A 43 2.14 2.13 14.12
C ALA A 43 2.95 2.13 12.80
N GLN A 44 2.64 1.22 11.87
CA GLN A 44 3.22 1.18 10.52
C GLN A 44 2.10 1.24 9.48
N LEU A 45 2.29 1.98 8.39
CA LEU A 45 1.36 1.99 7.26
C LEU A 45 1.52 0.72 6.40
N PHE A 46 0.39 0.13 6.05
CA PHE A 46 0.28 -1.02 5.16
C PHE A 46 -0.73 -0.74 4.05
N PHE A 47 -0.57 -1.43 2.93
CA PHE A 47 -1.54 -1.45 1.85
C PHE A 47 -1.84 -2.86 1.35
N THR A 48 -2.98 -2.99 0.67
CA THR A 48 -3.34 -4.14 -0.16
C THR A 48 -3.95 -3.65 -1.46
N VAL A 49 -3.80 -4.42 -2.53
CA VAL A 49 -4.48 -4.19 -3.81
C VAL A 49 -5.28 -5.42 -4.19
N THR A 50 -6.54 -5.24 -4.55
CA THR A 50 -7.41 -6.32 -5.04
C THR A 50 -7.96 -6.01 -6.42
N HIS A 51 -8.18 -7.04 -7.23
CA HIS A 51 -8.93 -6.98 -8.49
C HIS A 51 -10.11 -7.97 -8.42
N ASN A 52 -11.33 -7.48 -8.60
CA ASN A 52 -12.58 -8.22 -8.42
C ASN A 52 -12.64 -8.99 -7.09
N GLY A 53 -12.18 -8.35 -6.01
CA GLY A 53 -12.10 -8.93 -4.66
C GLY A 53 -11.00 -9.96 -4.44
N ARG A 54 -10.20 -10.30 -5.46
CA ARG A 54 -9.05 -11.21 -5.35
C ARG A 54 -7.77 -10.42 -5.07
N ALA A 55 -6.91 -10.92 -4.20
CA ALA A 55 -5.66 -10.26 -3.85
C ALA A 55 -4.69 -10.25 -5.06
N VAL A 56 -4.23 -9.06 -5.41
CA VAL A 56 -3.14 -8.82 -6.39
C VAL A 56 -1.86 -8.48 -5.63
N ILE A 57 -1.97 -7.61 -4.62
CA ILE A 57 -0.91 -7.32 -3.65
C ILE A 57 -1.48 -7.63 -2.26
N ASN A 58 -0.85 -8.59 -1.58
CA ASN A 58 -1.14 -8.95 -0.20
C ASN A 58 -0.75 -7.81 0.75
N VAL A 59 -1.03 -7.99 2.05
CA VAL A 59 -0.64 -7.03 3.09
C VAL A 59 0.84 -6.69 2.95
N SER A 60 1.12 -5.43 2.65
CA SER A 60 2.46 -4.96 2.30
C SER A 60 2.78 -3.65 3.02
N PRO A 61 3.91 -3.52 3.72
CA PRO A 61 4.30 -2.26 4.35
C PRO A 61 4.65 -1.19 3.31
N LEU A 62 4.16 0.03 3.54
CA LEU A 62 4.68 1.24 2.90
C LEU A 62 5.81 1.80 3.77
N ASP A 63 7.03 1.87 3.28
CA ASP A 63 8.17 2.35 4.06
C ASP A 63 8.98 3.40 3.30
N MET A 64 8.88 4.64 3.76
CA MET A 64 9.55 5.81 3.19
C MET A 64 10.11 6.63 4.35
N SER A 65 11.38 7.00 4.24
CA SER A 65 12.02 7.96 5.12
C SER A 65 12.76 9.04 4.33
N VAL A 66 12.90 10.21 4.94
CA VAL A 66 13.68 11.33 4.40
C VAL A 66 14.67 11.75 5.46
N ASP A 67 15.95 11.83 5.08
CA ASP A 67 17.06 12.14 5.98
C ASP A 67 17.07 11.24 7.24
N GLY A 68 16.77 9.94 7.04
CA GLY A 68 16.70 8.94 8.10
C GLY A 68 15.47 9.02 9.01
N LYS A 69 14.56 9.98 8.80
CA LYS A 69 13.31 10.10 9.56
C LYS A 69 12.18 9.43 8.80
N SER A 70 11.48 8.48 9.43
CA SER A 70 10.36 7.79 8.77
C SER A 70 9.14 8.71 8.59
N LEU A 71 8.46 8.60 7.44
CA LEU A 71 7.16 9.21 7.16
C LEU A 71 5.99 8.25 7.37
N THR A 72 6.25 6.95 7.51
CA THR A 72 5.24 5.89 7.53
C THR A 72 5.13 5.18 8.88
N GLN A 73 6.13 5.33 9.75
CA GLN A 73 6.08 4.89 11.15
C GLN A 73 5.52 5.98 12.05
N LYS A 74 4.58 5.58 12.94
CA LYS A 74 3.83 6.45 13.86
C LYS A 74 3.22 7.66 13.13
N ALA A 75 2.83 7.45 11.87
CA ALA A 75 2.20 8.46 11.06
C ALA A 75 0.83 8.83 11.63
N VAL A 76 0.51 10.12 11.59
CA VAL A 76 -0.86 10.62 11.76
C VAL A 76 -1.37 10.95 10.36
N LEU A 77 -2.44 10.26 9.95
CA LEU A 77 -3.10 10.50 8.68
C LEU A 77 -4.19 11.56 8.84
N GLY A 78 -4.21 12.54 7.94
CA GLY A 78 -5.33 13.46 7.79
C GLY A 78 -6.50 12.81 7.07
N ASN A 79 -7.66 13.48 7.10
CA ASN A 79 -8.82 13.07 6.32
C ASN A 79 -8.47 13.01 4.81
N PRO A 80 -8.91 11.96 4.08
CA PRO A 80 -8.64 11.86 2.66
C PRO A 80 -9.44 12.86 1.84
N GLU A 81 -8.75 13.72 1.09
CA GLU A 81 -9.33 14.53 0.02
C GLU A 81 -9.53 13.66 -1.22
N ARG A 82 -10.79 13.47 -1.63
CA ARG A 82 -11.17 12.54 -2.70
C ARG A 82 -11.55 13.29 -3.97
N ALA A 83 -11.19 12.73 -5.12
CA ALA A 83 -11.60 13.24 -6.41
C ALA A 83 -11.77 12.12 -7.44
N THR A 84 -12.52 12.41 -8.50
CA THR A 84 -12.55 11.62 -9.74
C THR A 84 -12.06 12.51 -10.87
N SER A 85 -11.19 11.98 -11.71
CA SER A 85 -10.64 12.69 -12.87
C SER A 85 -10.81 11.83 -14.10
N LYS A 86 -11.23 12.46 -15.21
CA LYS A 86 -11.33 11.86 -16.53
C LYS A 86 -10.92 12.89 -17.56
N GLU A 87 -9.77 12.68 -18.16
CA GLU A 87 -9.26 13.54 -19.24
C GLU A 87 -8.65 12.70 -20.35
N SER A 88 -8.49 13.30 -21.53
CA SER A 88 -7.79 12.70 -22.66
C SER A 88 -6.76 13.69 -23.20
N TYR A 89 -5.59 13.20 -23.57
CA TYR A 89 -4.50 14.02 -24.12
C TYR A 89 -3.73 13.27 -25.20
N PRO A 90 -3.14 13.98 -26.19
CA PRO A 90 -2.34 13.36 -27.24
C PRO A 90 -1.07 12.73 -26.66
N VAL A 91 -0.67 11.60 -27.20
CA VAL A 91 0.58 10.92 -26.83
C VAL A 91 1.30 10.43 -28.08
N MET A 92 2.63 10.28 -27.97
CA MET A 92 3.45 9.63 -28.99
C MET A 92 3.72 8.20 -28.54
N GLY A 93 3.05 7.23 -29.15
CA GLY A 93 3.16 5.82 -28.78
C GLY A 93 2.31 4.92 -29.67
N VAL A 94 1.88 3.77 -29.13
CA VAL A 94 1.04 2.78 -29.84
C VAL A 94 -0.34 3.34 -30.21
N HIS A 95 -0.82 4.37 -29.48
CA HIS A 95 -2.05 5.10 -29.75
C HIS A 95 -1.77 6.60 -29.88
N ALA A 96 -2.66 7.33 -30.58
CA ALA A 96 -2.54 8.79 -30.74
C ALA A 96 -3.04 9.60 -29.54
N THR A 97 -3.79 8.97 -28.62
CA THR A 97 -4.41 9.63 -27.46
C THR A 97 -4.42 8.66 -26.28
N ALA A 98 -4.11 9.18 -25.10
CA ALA A 98 -4.25 8.46 -23.83
C ALA A 98 -5.47 9.00 -23.07
N THR A 99 -6.13 8.13 -22.31
CA THR A 99 -7.20 8.48 -21.37
C THR A 99 -6.70 8.32 -19.94
N ASN A 100 -6.79 9.37 -19.15
CA ASN A 100 -6.44 9.39 -17.74
C ASN A 100 -7.73 9.44 -16.91
N HIS A 101 -8.21 8.26 -16.51
CA HIS A 101 -9.47 8.08 -15.79
C HIS A 101 -9.24 7.31 -14.49
N TYR A 102 -9.38 7.99 -13.35
CA TYR A 102 -9.12 7.40 -12.03
C TYR A 102 -9.95 8.06 -10.93
N ASN A 103 -10.10 7.33 -9.83
CA ASN A 103 -10.46 7.91 -8.54
C ASN A 103 -9.20 8.09 -7.69
N SER A 104 -9.15 9.15 -6.88
CA SER A 104 -8.01 9.45 -6.02
C SER A 104 -8.40 9.71 -4.58
N ALA A 105 -7.41 9.54 -3.70
CA ALA A 105 -7.42 10.07 -2.35
C ALA A 105 -6.04 10.68 -2.04
N VAL A 106 -6.02 11.90 -1.55
CA VAL A 106 -4.81 12.57 -1.05
C VAL A 106 -4.97 12.78 0.45
N MET A 107 -4.02 12.29 1.24
CA MET A 107 -4.04 12.42 2.70
C MET A 107 -2.79 13.17 3.14
N ALA A 108 -2.95 14.13 4.05
CA ALA A 108 -1.81 14.66 4.79
C ALA A 108 -1.20 13.55 5.65
N ILE A 109 0.13 13.51 5.71
CA ILE A 109 0.89 12.61 6.59
C ILE A 109 1.77 13.47 7.47
N ALA A 110 1.74 13.22 8.78
CA ALA A 110 2.66 13.82 9.73
C ALA A 110 3.34 12.74 10.57
N ALA A 111 4.68 12.74 10.60
CA ALA A 111 5.49 11.84 11.40
C ALA A 111 6.84 12.51 11.71
N ASN A 112 7.40 12.33 12.92
CA ASN A 112 8.76 12.80 13.27
C ASN A 112 9.01 14.29 12.97
N ALA A 113 8.03 15.15 13.25
CA ALA A 113 8.00 16.59 12.91
C ALA A 113 8.06 16.93 11.41
N MET A 114 8.04 15.92 10.53
CA MET A 114 7.90 16.08 9.10
C MET A 114 6.43 16.04 8.70
N LYS A 115 6.12 16.77 7.64
CA LYS A 115 4.81 16.79 7.00
C LYS A 115 4.98 16.44 5.54
N GLY A 116 4.03 15.70 5.00
CA GLY A 116 3.95 15.36 3.59
C GLY A 116 2.53 15.00 3.21
N GLN A 117 2.38 14.43 2.02
CA GLN A 117 1.13 13.86 1.56
C GLN A 117 1.37 12.48 0.96
N LEU A 118 0.38 11.60 1.10
CA LEU A 118 0.27 10.37 0.31
C LEU A 118 -0.87 10.54 -0.67
N ALA A 119 -0.55 10.50 -1.95
CA ALA A 119 -1.52 10.56 -3.03
C ALA A 119 -1.69 9.17 -3.63
N ILE A 120 -2.92 8.66 -3.63
CA ILE A 120 -3.33 7.39 -4.23
C ILE A 120 -4.18 7.69 -5.47
N ARG A 121 -3.95 6.95 -6.56
CA ARG A 121 -4.82 6.92 -7.74
C ARG A 121 -5.15 5.48 -8.09
N VAL A 122 -6.41 5.22 -8.41
CA VAL A 122 -6.88 3.89 -8.82
C VAL A 122 -7.62 4.02 -10.14
N PHE A 123 -7.07 3.35 -11.15
CA PHE A 123 -7.54 3.25 -12.53
C PHE A 123 -8.26 1.90 -12.70
N ASN A 124 -8.96 1.70 -13.81
CA ASN A 124 -9.61 0.42 -14.10
C ASN A 124 -8.62 -0.74 -14.35
N ASP A 125 -7.36 -0.41 -14.63
CA ASP A 125 -6.28 -1.32 -15.01
C ASP A 125 -5.05 -1.25 -14.08
N GLY A 126 -5.08 -0.41 -13.04
CA GLY A 126 -3.97 -0.30 -12.11
C GLY A 126 -4.24 0.56 -10.90
N ALA A 127 -3.36 0.45 -9.91
CA ALA A 127 -3.34 1.34 -8.76
C ALA A 127 -1.93 1.92 -8.59
N SER A 128 -1.84 3.17 -8.16
CA SER A 128 -0.59 3.85 -7.89
C SER A 128 -0.68 4.68 -6.63
N PHE A 129 0.47 4.93 -6.03
CA PHE A 129 0.62 5.86 -4.94
C PHE A 129 1.94 6.61 -5.08
N ARG A 130 2.05 7.78 -4.42
CA ARG A 130 3.30 8.51 -4.26
C ARG A 130 3.30 9.34 -2.99
N PHE A 131 4.49 9.52 -2.41
CA PHE A 131 4.71 10.50 -1.36
C PHE A 131 5.03 11.87 -1.99
N LEU A 132 4.40 12.92 -1.48
CA LEU A 132 4.76 14.30 -1.77
C LEU A 132 5.34 14.91 -0.50
N VAL A 133 6.65 15.06 -0.47
CA VAL A 133 7.38 15.64 0.66
C VAL A 133 7.80 17.05 0.26
N PRO A 134 7.29 18.11 0.91
CA PRO A 134 7.70 19.48 0.63
C PRO A 134 9.19 19.64 0.94
N ASN A 135 9.97 20.13 -0.02
CA ASN A 135 11.33 20.53 0.25
C ASN A 135 11.35 21.98 0.76
N THR A 136 11.70 22.18 2.03
CA THR A 136 11.76 23.53 2.62
C THR A 136 13.19 24.06 2.77
N THR A 137 14.22 23.21 2.69
CA THR A 137 15.63 23.61 2.87
C THR A 137 16.60 22.57 2.26
N GLY A 138 17.28 22.94 1.17
CA GLY A 138 18.47 22.21 0.68
C GLY A 138 18.18 20.87 -0.01
N ALA A 139 19.22 20.03 -0.11
CA ALA A 139 19.11 18.67 -0.64
C ALA A 139 18.49 17.75 0.41
N VAL A 140 17.62 16.83 -0.03
CA VAL A 140 16.98 15.80 0.81
C VAL A 140 17.42 14.42 0.34
N VAL A 141 17.57 13.46 1.26
CA VAL A 141 17.95 12.08 0.95
C VAL A 141 16.76 11.15 1.22
N PRO A 142 16.00 10.72 0.18
CA PRO A 142 14.94 9.75 0.35
C PRO A 142 15.51 8.34 0.51
N THR A 143 14.87 7.52 1.33
CA THR A 143 15.11 6.08 1.43
C THR A 143 13.77 5.36 1.42
N GLU A 144 13.52 4.57 0.37
CA GLU A 144 12.31 3.78 0.18
C GLU A 144 12.62 2.31 0.47
N SER A 145 11.77 1.65 1.26
CA SER A 145 11.83 0.21 1.57
C SER A 145 10.44 -0.42 1.51
N THR A 146 9.53 0.18 0.73
CA THR A 146 8.20 -0.38 0.45
C THR A 146 8.32 -1.78 -0.14
N VAL A 147 7.49 -2.67 0.38
CA VAL A 147 7.43 -4.08 -0.06
C VAL A 147 6.18 -4.29 -0.90
N PHE A 148 6.25 -5.23 -1.85
CA PHE A 148 5.10 -5.70 -2.62
C PHE A 148 4.98 -7.21 -2.42
N ASN A 149 4.18 -7.63 -1.44
CA ASN A 149 3.96 -9.04 -1.16
C ASN A 149 2.98 -9.61 -2.21
N LEU A 150 3.46 -10.49 -3.09
CA LEU A 150 2.63 -11.17 -4.08
C LEU A 150 1.90 -12.37 -3.46
N PRO A 151 0.77 -12.83 -4.04
CA PRO A 151 0.16 -14.11 -3.69
C PRO A 151 1.13 -15.28 -3.86
N ALA A 152 1.09 -16.25 -2.96
CA ALA A 152 1.85 -17.49 -3.09
C ALA A 152 1.51 -18.23 -4.39
N ASN A 153 2.46 -18.98 -4.93
CA ASN A 153 2.42 -19.70 -6.22
C ASN A 153 2.31 -18.80 -7.45
N SER A 154 2.50 -17.48 -7.32
CA SER A 154 2.56 -16.57 -8.46
C SER A 154 3.75 -16.90 -9.36
N ASP A 155 3.53 -16.84 -10.67
CA ASP A 155 4.62 -16.83 -11.64
C ASP A 155 5.12 -15.38 -11.78
N VAL A 156 6.43 -15.17 -11.82
CA VAL A 156 7.05 -13.86 -12.03
C VAL A 156 7.98 -13.92 -13.23
N TRP A 157 7.89 -12.91 -14.09
CA TRP A 157 8.77 -12.65 -15.22
C TRP A 157 9.53 -11.36 -14.96
N TYR A 158 10.85 -11.46 -14.91
CA TYR A 158 11.73 -10.33 -14.60
C TYR A 158 13.14 -10.57 -15.15
N HIS A 159 13.95 -9.52 -15.16
CA HIS A 159 15.38 -9.60 -15.37
C HIS A 159 16.11 -8.91 -14.20
N ASP A 160 17.42 -9.11 -14.10
CA ASP A 160 18.26 -8.44 -13.11
C ASP A 160 18.72 -7.05 -13.59
N MET A 161 19.53 -6.37 -12.77
CA MET A 161 20.11 -5.06 -13.12
C MET A 161 21.44 -5.16 -13.91
N ASN A 162 21.84 -6.37 -14.35
CA ASN A 162 23.10 -6.56 -15.04
C ASN A 162 23.08 -5.91 -16.44
N MET A 163 24.27 -5.62 -16.96
CA MET A 163 24.48 -5.03 -18.30
C MET A 163 23.52 -3.88 -18.60
N HIS A 164 23.42 -2.88 -17.72
CA HIS A 164 22.58 -1.70 -17.98
C HIS A 164 21.12 -2.02 -18.33
N TYR A 165 20.49 -3.00 -17.66
CA TYR A 165 19.11 -3.46 -17.90
C TYR A 165 18.92 -4.28 -19.20
N GLU A 166 19.98 -4.90 -19.75
CA GLU A 166 19.92 -5.67 -21.00
C GLU A 166 19.80 -7.20 -20.81
N SER A 167 19.60 -7.66 -19.57
CA SER A 167 19.41 -9.08 -19.29
C SER A 167 18.12 -9.65 -19.87
N VAL A 168 18.14 -10.94 -20.23
CA VAL A 168 16.97 -11.67 -20.71
C VAL A 168 16.02 -11.96 -19.54
N HIS A 169 14.72 -11.77 -19.77
CA HIS A 169 13.70 -12.11 -18.77
C HIS A 169 13.69 -13.61 -18.48
N GLN A 170 13.60 -13.94 -17.20
CA GLN A 170 13.43 -15.30 -16.71
C GLN A 170 12.05 -15.44 -16.08
N LYS A 171 11.53 -16.68 -16.08
CA LYS A 171 10.31 -17.04 -15.38
C LYS A 171 10.68 -17.86 -14.14
N LYS A 172 10.17 -17.47 -12.97
CA LYS A 172 10.27 -18.24 -11.72
C LYS A 172 8.95 -18.23 -10.97
N LYS A 173 8.78 -19.18 -10.05
CA LYS A 173 7.81 -19.01 -8.96
C LYS A 173 8.30 -17.96 -7.98
N ILE A 174 7.38 -17.22 -7.36
CA ILE A 174 7.76 -16.22 -6.35
C ILE A 174 8.56 -16.84 -5.20
N GLU A 175 8.27 -18.09 -4.84
CA GLU A 175 8.99 -18.85 -3.80
C GLU A 175 10.41 -19.29 -4.19
N GLU A 176 10.74 -19.27 -5.48
CA GLU A 176 12.07 -19.64 -5.99
C GLU A 176 13.03 -18.45 -6.01
N LEU A 177 12.55 -17.22 -5.77
CA LEU A 177 13.40 -16.03 -5.67
C LEU A 177 14.27 -16.09 -4.42
N GLN A 178 15.54 -15.74 -4.58
CA GLN A 178 16.48 -15.70 -3.47
C GLN A 178 16.49 -14.34 -2.79
N GLN A 179 16.75 -14.33 -1.49
CA GLN A 179 16.98 -13.07 -0.76
C GLN A 179 18.18 -12.34 -1.38
N GLY A 180 18.00 -11.05 -1.67
CA GLY A 180 19.04 -10.22 -2.29
C GLY A 180 19.10 -10.33 -3.82
N GLU A 181 18.23 -11.14 -4.44
CA GLU A 181 18.11 -11.20 -5.89
C GLU A 181 17.49 -9.90 -6.43
N TRP A 182 18.10 -9.32 -7.46
CA TRP A 182 17.62 -8.10 -8.08
C TRP A 182 16.51 -8.37 -9.09
N MET A 183 15.48 -7.54 -9.02
CA MET A 183 14.37 -7.52 -9.95
C MET A 183 14.25 -6.12 -10.54
N ALA A 184 14.75 -5.96 -11.77
CA ALA A 184 14.65 -4.70 -12.47
C ALA A 184 13.20 -4.44 -12.92
N PRO A 185 12.70 -3.20 -12.83
CA PRO A 185 11.41 -2.84 -13.38
C PRO A 185 11.47 -2.66 -14.92
N PRO A 186 10.36 -2.97 -15.64
CA PRO A 186 9.13 -3.54 -15.12
C PRO A 186 9.26 -5.06 -14.89
N ALA A 187 8.77 -5.52 -13.73
CA ALA A 187 8.51 -6.93 -13.50
C ALA A 187 7.03 -7.23 -13.74
N THR A 188 6.73 -8.41 -14.28
CA THR A 188 5.36 -8.87 -14.53
C THR A 188 5.10 -10.12 -13.72
N PHE A 189 3.90 -10.29 -13.17
CA PHE A 189 3.53 -11.51 -12.48
C PHE A 189 2.12 -11.96 -12.85
N LYS A 190 1.87 -13.26 -12.71
CA LYS A 190 0.57 -13.88 -12.86
C LYS A 190 0.19 -14.54 -11.53
N THR A 191 -0.95 -14.13 -10.98
CA THR A 191 -1.47 -14.73 -9.75
C THR A 191 -2.01 -16.14 -10.02
N PRO A 192 -2.16 -17.01 -9.00
CA PRO A 192 -2.75 -18.32 -9.20
C PRO A 192 -4.19 -18.28 -9.73
N GLN A 193 -4.89 -17.17 -9.52
CA GLN A 193 -6.29 -16.99 -9.90
C GLN A 193 -6.47 -16.41 -11.32
N GLY A 194 -5.37 -16.24 -12.06
CA GLY A 194 -5.34 -15.57 -13.37
C GLY A 194 -4.99 -14.11 -13.20
#